data_AF-A0A1H0H7U9-F1
#
_entry.id   AF-A0A1H0H7U9-F1
#
_cell.length_a   1.000
_cell.length_b   1.000
_cell.length_c   1.000
_cell.angle_alpha   90.00
_cell.angle_beta   90.00
_cell.angle_gamma   90.00
#
_symmetry.space_group_name_H-M   'P 1'
#
loop_
_entity.id
_entity.type
_entity.pdbx_description
1 polymer ?
#
loop_
_entity_poly.entity_id
_entity_poly.type
_entity_poly.pdbx_seq_one_letter_code
_entity_poly.pdbx_strand_id
1 'polypeptide(L)'
;MATKGQKLKTYSQELKLKAIKMKLEGMTKRQISEELGIEDHDRVKIWMRKYKQFGEYGLMDNRGRREVYKDEDRHLQKLTRENEMLKKCLEIWIQEVQKEAGSKS
;
A
#
# COMPACT_ATOMS: atom_id res chain seq x y z
N MET A 1 20.50 -12.84 15.50
CA MET A 1 19.53 -13.85 16.00
C MET A 1 18.67 -13.19 17.06
N ALA A 2 17.34 -13.36 17.04
CA ALA A 2 16.45 -12.82 18.08
C ALA A 2 16.55 -13.71 19.33
N THR A 3 16.90 -13.13 20.47
CA THR A 3 16.99 -13.87 21.74
C THR A 3 15.58 -14.04 22.33
N LYS A 4 15.29 -15.25 22.82
CA LYS A 4 14.00 -15.62 23.40
C LYS A 4 13.70 -14.70 24.59
N GLY A 5 12.62 -13.92 24.53
CA GLY A 5 12.19 -13.02 25.61
C GLY A 5 12.32 -11.51 25.36
N GLN A 6 12.81 -11.06 24.19
CA GLN A 6 12.87 -9.63 23.87
C GLN A 6 11.46 -9.02 23.73
N LYS A 7 11.09 -8.13 24.66
CA LYS A 7 9.89 -7.30 24.55
C LYS A 7 10.12 -6.24 23.47
N LEU A 8 9.58 -6.47 22.28
CA LEU A 8 9.61 -5.49 21.21
C LEU A 8 8.59 -4.38 21.51
N LYS A 9 9.03 -3.12 21.62
CA LYS A 9 8.12 -1.98 21.67
C LYS A 9 7.26 -1.95 20.41
N THR A 10 5.96 -1.85 20.62
CA THR A 10 4.97 -1.67 19.56
C THR A 10 4.62 -0.20 19.47
N TYR A 11 4.68 0.36 18.27
CA TYR A 11 4.29 1.74 17.98
C TYR A 11 2.96 1.72 17.22
N SER A 12 2.05 2.63 17.58
CA SER A 12 0.78 2.80 16.87
C SER A 12 1.02 3.23 15.43
N GLN A 13 0.07 2.93 14.54
CA GLN A 13 0.16 3.33 13.14
C GLN A 13 0.19 4.86 12.99
N GLU A 14 -0.58 5.57 13.80
CA GLU A 14 -0.63 7.03 13.84
C GLU A 14 0.75 7.63 14.17
N LEU A 15 1.44 7.08 15.17
CA LEU A 15 2.79 7.53 15.54
C LEU A 15 3.78 7.31 14.40
N LYS A 16 3.71 6.15 13.73
CA LYS A 16 4.54 5.87 12.55
C LYS A 16 4.27 6.86 11.42
N LEU A 17 3.00 7.17 11.15
CA LEU A 17 2.62 8.14 10.12
C LEU A 17 3.14 9.54 10.45
N LYS A 18 3.00 9.97 11.71
CA LYS A 18 3.56 11.25 12.19
C LYS A 18 5.07 11.31 11.98
N ALA A 19 5.80 10.24 12.33
CA ALA A 19 7.24 10.14 12.10
C ALA A 19 7.63 10.26 10.61
N ILE A 20 6.83 9.69 9.72
CA ILE A 20 7.07 9.76 8.27
C ILE A 20 6.80 11.16 7.73
N LYS A 21 5.71 11.82 8.15
CA LYS A 21 5.43 13.21 7.77
C LYS A 21 6.59 14.14 8.16
N MET A 22 7.04 14.07 9.41
CA MET A 22 8.20 14.83 9.88
C MET A 22 9.48 14.54 9.08
N LYS A 23 9.69 13.29 8.67
CA LYS A 23 10.86 12.92 7.84
C LYS A 23 10.79 13.53 6.45
N LEU A 24 9.59 13.59 5.85
CA LEU A 24 9.34 14.21 4.54
C LEU A 24 9.49 15.74 4.60
N GLU A 25 9.13 16.36 5.72
CA GLU A 25 9.37 17.78 6.03
C GLU A 25 10.86 18.11 6.23
N GLY A 26 11.75 17.12 6.16
CA GLY A 26 13.20 17.31 6.21
C GLY A 26 13.83 17.06 7.58
N MET A 27 13.04 16.75 8.62
CA MET A 27 13.60 16.50 9.95
C MET A 27 14.53 15.28 9.97
N THR A 28 15.54 15.32 10.82
CA THR A 28 16.46 14.19 11.00
C THR A 28 15.80 13.08 11.81
N LYS A 29 16.23 11.83 11.59
CA LYS A 29 15.73 10.67 12.36
C LYS A 29 15.94 10.80 13.87
N ARG A 30 16.96 11.55 14.30
CA ARG A 30 17.23 11.85 15.71
C ARG A 30 16.17 12.80 16.29
N GLN A 31 15.93 13.93 15.64
CA GLN A 31 14.90 14.89 16.05
C GLN A 31 13.52 14.24 16.13
N ILE A 32 13.15 13.43 15.12
CA ILE A 32 11.87 12.73 15.08
C ILE A 32 11.72 11.77 16.27
N SER A 33 12.79 11.06 16.61
CA SER A 33 12.77 10.14 17.74
C SER A 33 12.69 10.84 19.08
N GLU A 34 13.40 11.97 19.25
CA GLU A 34 13.34 12.78 20.47
C GLU A 34 11.92 13.36 20.64
N GLU A 35 11.33 13.90 19.58
CA GLU A 35 9.97 14.48 19.55
C GLU A 35 8.88 13.43 19.83
N LEU A 36 9.02 12.22 19.28
CA LEU A 36 7.99 11.17 19.38
C LEU A 36 8.27 10.12 20.47
N GLY A 37 9.32 10.31 21.27
CA GLY A 37 9.72 9.34 22.31
C GLY A 37 10.10 7.96 21.76
N ILE A 38 10.67 7.91 20.55
CA ILE A 38 11.10 6.67 19.90
C ILE A 38 12.52 6.35 20.35
N GLU A 39 12.64 5.31 21.17
CA GLU A 39 13.92 4.84 21.73
C GLU A 39 14.98 4.45 20.68
N ASP A 40 14.55 3.88 19.55
CA ASP A 40 15.45 3.41 18.49
C ASP A 40 15.31 4.27 17.23
N HIS A 41 16.33 5.11 16.96
CA HIS A 41 16.38 6.01 15.80
C HIS A 41 16.31 5.30 14.45
N ASP A 42 16.75 4.04 14.37
CA ASP A 42 16.72 3.29 13.13
C ASP A 42 15.30 2.80 12.78
N ARG A 43 14.35 2.88 13.71
CA ARG A 43 12.92 2.62 13.44
C ARG A 43 12.37 3.54 12.37
N VAL A 44 12.71 4.82 12.43
CA VAL A 44 12.27 5.81 11.44
C VAL A 44 12.78 5.43 10.04
N LYS A 45 14.02 4.95 9.94
CA LYS A 45 14.60 4.46 8.67
C LYS A 45 13.84 3.24 8.14
N ILE A 46 13.53 2.28 9.00
CA ILE A 46 12.78 1.06 8.63
C ILE A 46 11.37 1.43 8.13
N TRP A 47 10.66 2.30 8.86
CA TRP A 47 9.34 2.78 8.47
C TRP A 47 9.38 3.53 7.14
N MET A 48 10.39 4.38 6.94
CA MET A 48 10.56 5.10 5.69
C MET A 48 10.77 4.16 4.50
N ARG A 49 11.56 3.09 4.68
CA ARG A 49 11.73 2.08 3.64
C ARG A 49 10.41 1.40 3.28
N LYS A 50 9.62 1.01 4.28
CA LYS A 50 8.31 0.37 4.05
C LYS A 50 7.32 1.33 3.40
N TYR A 51 7.31 2.59 3.82
CA TYR A 51 6.46 3.62 3.24
C TYR A 51 6.79 3.90 1.78
N LYS A 52 8.08 3.94 1.40
CA LYS A 52 8.47 4.08 0.00
C LYS A 52 8.00 2.91 -0.88
N GLN A 53 7.90 1.72 -0.31
CA GLN A 53 7.54 0.51 -1.05
C GLN A 53 6.02 0.30 -1.14
N PHE A 54 5.29 0.61 -0.08
CA PHE A 54 3.87 0.24 0.06
C PHE A 54 2.98 1.40 0.53
N GLY A 55 3.50 2.63 0.61
CA GLY A 55 2.78 3.78 1.17
C GLY A 55 2.42 3.57 2.65
N GLU A 56 1.29 4.13 3.07
CA GLU A 56 0.78 4.02 4.44
C GLU A 56 0.52 2.56 4.86
N TYR A 57 0.15 1.70 3.91
CA TYR A 57 -0.07 0.27 4.14
C TYR A 57 1.20 -0.44 4.65
N GLY A 58 2.38 0.02 4.25
CA GLY A 58 3.65 -0.51 4.75
C GLY A 58 3.88 -0.30 6.26
N LEU A 59 3.12 0.60 6.89
CA LEU A 59 3.23 0.92 8.31
C LEU A 59 2.24 0.14 9.19
N MET A 60 1.25 -0.52 8.57
CA MET A 60 0.30 -1.39 9.25
C MET A 60 0.99 -2.60 9.88
N ASP A 61 0.47 -3.05 11.02
CA ASP A 61 0.89 -4.32 11.61
C ASP A 61 0.09 -5.47 10.99
N ASN A 62 0.78 -6.28 10.19
CA ASN A 62 0.18 -7.41 9.46
C ASN A 62 0.24 -8.73 10.25
N ARG A 63 0.72 -8.71 11.51
CA ARG A 63 0.69 -9.90 12.37
C ARG A 63 -0.77 -10.33 12.57
N GLY A 64 -1.10 -11.56 12.17
CA GLY A 64 -2.44 -12.14 12.29
C GLY A 64 -3.45 -11.76 11.20
N ARG A 65 -3.13 -10.83 10.28
CA ARG A 65 -4.06 -10.38 9.21
C ARG A 65 -3.67 -10.79 7.78
N ARG A 66 -2.65 -11.64 7.63
CA ARG A 66 -2.12 -12.04 6.31
C ARG A 66 -3.13 -12.77 5.41
N GLU A 67 -4.11 -13.49 5.98
CA GLU A 67 -5.16 -14.22 5.24
C GLU A 67 -6.11 -13.25 4.51
N VAL A 68 -6.69 -12.29 5.25
CA VAL A 68 -7.67 -11.32 4.72
C VAL A 68 -7.13 -10.54 3.52
N TYR A 69 -5.87 -10.10 3.59
CA TYR A 69 -5.24 -9.33 2.51
C TYR A 69 -4.96 -10.15 1.24
N LYS A 70 -4.65 -11.46 1.37
CA LYS A 70 -4.48 -12.32 0.19
C LYS A 70 -5.78 -12.48 -0.58
N ASP A 71 -6.91 -12.49 0.11
CA ASP A 71 -8.22 -12.59 -0.51
C ASP A 71 -8.63 -11.29 -1.20
N GLU A 72 -8.33 -10.13 -0.60
CA GLU A 72 -8.54 -8.81 -1.22
C GLU A 72 -7.73 -8.66 -2.53
N ASP A 73 -6.42 -8.95 -2.52
CA ASP A 73 -5.58 -8.90 -3.73
C ASP A 73 -6.09 -9.84 -4.83
N ARG A 74 -6.52 -11.05 -4.44
CA ARG A 74 -7.11 -12.01 -5.38
C ARG A 74 -8.41 -11.47 -5.97
N HIS A 75 -9.25 -10.84 -5.15
CA HIS A 75 -10.49 -10.22 -5.61
C HIS A 75 -10.21 -9.07 -6.58
N LEU A 76 -9.24 -8.20 -6.27
CA LEU A 76 -8.81 -7.12 -7.16
C LEU A 76 -8.29 -7.63 -8.50
N GLN A 77 -7.48 -8.69 -8.52
CA GLN A 77 -7.01 -9.31 -9.76
C GLN A 77 -8.17 -9.86 -10.60
N LYS A 78 -9.14 -10.52 -9.94
CA LYS A 78 -10.34 -11.03 -10.62
C LYS A 78 -11.14 -9.89 -11.26
N LEU A 79 -11.40 -8.84 -10.50
CA LEU A 79 -12.16 -7.67 -10.95
C LEU A 79 -11.42 -6.92 -12.07
N THR A 80 -10.10 -6.85 -12.01
CA THR A 80 -9.28 -6.26 -13.07
C THR A 80 -9.42 -7.04 -14.37
N ARG A 81 -9.33 -8.37 -14.30
CA ARG A 81 -9.48 -9.25 -15.46
C ARG A 81 -10.89 -9.20 -16.05
N GLU A 82 -11.92 -9.16 -15.21
CA GLU A 82 -13.30 -8.95 -15.64
C GLU A 82 -13.46 -7.62 -16.36
N ASN A 83 -12.93 -6.53 -15.78
CA ASN A 83 -12.96 -5.20 -16.41
C ASN A 83 -12.22 -5.16 -17.75
N GLU A 84 -11.07 -5.80 -17.86
CA GLU A 84 -10.32 -5.89 -19.12
C GLU A 84 -11.10 -6.64 -20.20
N MET A 85 -11.73 -7.76 -19.84
CA MET A 85 -12.56 -8.53 -20.78
C MET A 85 -13.79 -7.73 -21.20
N LEU A 86 -14.49 -7.09 -20.26
CA LEU A 86 -15.66 -6.26 -20.55
C LEU A 86 -15.31 -5.09 -21.47
N LYS A 87 -14.17 -4.42 -21.24
CA LYS A 87 -13.67 -3.35 -22.14
C LYS A 87 -13.43 -3.85 -23.55
N LYS A 88 -12.80 -5.02 -23.72
CA LYS A 88 -12.59 -5.63 -25.05
C LYS A 88 -13.90 -6.00 -25.75
N CYS A 89 -14.85 -6.59 -25.02
CA CYS A 89 -16.16 -6.91 -25.57
C CYS A 89 -16.90 -5.65 -26.04
N LEU A 90 -16.84 -4.58 -25.23
CA LEU A 90 -17.45 -3.29 -25.57
C LEU A 90 -16.80 -2.69 -26.82
N GLU A 91 -15.47 -2.76 -26.93
CA GLU A 91 -14.74 -2.25 -28.08
C GLU A 91 -15.13 -2.96 -29.38
N ILE A 92 -15.24 -4.29 -29.36
CA ILE A 92 -15.72 -5.09 -30.50
C ILE A 92 -17.15 -4.68 -30.89
N TRP A 93 -18.03 -4.54 -29.90
CA TRP A 93 -19.42 -4.16 -30.15
C TRP A 93 -19.52 -2.77 -30.78
N ILE A 94 -18.77 -1.78 -30.28
CA ILE A 94 -18.72 -0.43 -30.85
C ILE A 94 -18.24 -0.46 -32.31
N GLN A 95 -17.20 -1.24 -32.60
CA GLN A 95 -16.70 -1.38 -33.98
C GLN A 95 -17.76 -1.97 -34.92
N GLU A 96 -18.52 -2.97 -34.46
CA GLU A 96 -19.57 -3.58 -35.26
C GLU A 96 -20.71 -2.60 -35.56
N VAL A 97 -21.17 -1.86 -34.54
CA VAL A 97 -22.20 -0.83 -34.70
C VAL A 97 -21.77 0.26 -35.69
N GLN A 98 -20.49 0.68 -35.65
CA GLN A 98 -19.95 1.67 -36.58
C GLN A 98 -19.87 1.15 -38.03
N LYS A 99 -19.52 -0.13 -38.23
CA LYS A 99 -19.54 -0.76 -39.56
C LYS A 99 -20.96 -0.85 -40.12
N GLU A 100 -21.93 -1.27 -39.30
CA GLU A 100 -23.33 -1.36 -39.72
C GLU A 100 -23.93 0.02 -40.08
N ALA A 101 -23.52 1.07 -39.36
CA ALA A 101 -23.93 2.45 -39.67
C ALA A 101 -23.28 2.98 -40.95
N GLY A 102 -22.00 2.65 -41.20
CA GLY A 102 -21.27 3.04 -42.41
C GLY A 102 -21.71 2.31 -43.68
N SER A 103 -22.27 1.09 -43.57
CA SER A 103 -22.76 0.31 -44.71
C SER A 103 -24.17 0.70 -45.19
N LYS A 104 -24.87 1.58 -44.45
CA LYS A 104 -26.22 2.08 -44.76
C LYS A 104 -26.24 3.52 -45.31
N SER A 105 -25.08 4.15 -45.49
CA SER A 105 -24.90 5.41 -46.22
C SER A 105 -24.27 5.14 -47.59
#